data_AF-A0A959MA18-F1
#
_entry.id   AF-A0A959MA18-F1
#
_cell.length_a   1.000
_cell.length_b   1.000
_cell.length_c   1.000
_cell.angle_alpha   90.00
_cell.angle_beta   90.00
_cell.angle_gamma   90.00
#
_symmetry.space_group_name_H-M   'P 1'
#
loop_
_entity.id
_entity.type
_entity.pdbx_description
1 polymer ?
#
loop_
_entity_poly.entity_id
_entity_poly.type
_entity_poly.pdbx_seq_one_letter_code
_entity_poly.pdbx_strand_id
1 'polypeptide(L)'
;YQWQESTDGGTTYNNITNGGIYGGATTATLTLTGVTLSMNDYKYRAVIGGSCPPSVNSTGATLTVNALPVVAITPPVSCGGVAGVYGTLLSVGSAPPPVPGSATASSGTINLAVPDNTDNGVNNTLNISGVPANATITNVTVTLNMSHTYPGDMIFNLKAPNGQILNLYKYGSGLFTGSSSGVPTWGWYGAKVSQTGTVAWSTVAAAPYIYNSSTAWKADAINTVVAGPTVQNPAGYVSNASGFGDLYTNGPSANGAWTLAMADGGPGDLGTLASWAITIDYTIPGGGGGPVLSYVWSPLQGLFIDSLATIPYTGTNTSQVYAAPAAQTVYTVTATNEATGCTNTATALVNYTPPAPTVTPASVTMCLGDSAVRLTSASSST
;
A
#
# COMPACT_ATOMS: atom_id res chain seq x y z
N TYR A 1 -19.71 -14.93 23.79
CA TYR A 1 -19.73 -14.22 22.50
C TYR A 1 -18.66 -14.81 21.61
N GLN A 2 -18.85 -14.75 20.30
CA GLN A 2 -17.82 -15.02 19.30
C GLN A 2 -18.02 -14.05 18.13
N TRP A 3 -17.07 -13.16 17.89
CA TRP A 3 -17.10 -12.29 16.73
C TRP A 3 -16.69 -13.04 15.48
N GLN A 4 -17.34 -12.71 14.37
CA GLN A 4 -17.05 -13.24 13.05
C GLN A 4 -16.90 -12.11 12.05
N GLU A 5 -16.01 -12.29 11.07
CA GLU A 5 -15.82 -11.41 9.93
C GLU A 5 -16.25 -12.09 8.63
N SER A 6 -16.66 -11.29 7.66
CA SER A 6 -16.96 -11.70 6.30
C SER A 6 -16.27 -10.74 5.35
N THR A 7 -15.54 -11.32 4.40
CA THR A 7 -14.82 -10.61 3.34
C THR A 7 -15.50 -10.76 1.97
N ASP A 8 -16.67 -11.40 1.93
CA ASP A 8 -17.40 -11.78 0.71
C ASP A 8 -18.83 -11.19 0.68
N GLY A 9 -19.02 -10.02 1.29
CA GLY A 9 -20.30 -9.32 1.31
C GLY A 9 -21.36 -9.95 2.23
N GLY A 10 -20.97 -10.91 3.07
CA GLY A 10 -21.83 -11.56 4.06
C GLY A 10 -22.26 -12.98 3.69
N THR A 11 -21.66 -13.60 2.67
CA THR A 11 -21.98 -14.97 2.25
C THR A 11 -21.39 -15.98 3.21
N THR A 12 -20.11 -15.82 3.59
CA THR A 12 -19.44 -16.65 4.59
C THR A 12 -18.89 -15.80 5.73
N TYR A 13 -18.87 -16.37 6.93
CA TYR A 13 -18.37 -15.71 8.14
C TYR A 13 -17.38 -16.62 8.85
N ASN A 14 -16.18 -16.10 9.11
CA ASN A 14 -15.10 -16.80 9.81
C ASN A 14 -14.95 -16.27 11.23
N ASN A 15 -14.62 -17.14 12.19
CA ASN A 15 -14.39 -16.74 13.57
C ASN A 15 -13.15 -15.86 13.68
N ILE A 16 -13.32 -14.69 14.30
CA ILE A 16 -12.21 -13.79 14.63
C ILE A 16 -11.51 -14.33 15.87
N THR A 17 -10.17 -14.30 15.86
CA THR A 17 -9.32 -14.59 17.02
C THR A 17 -8.58 -13.31 17.40
N ASN A 18 -8.36 -13.08 18.69
CA ASN A 18 -7.57 -11.93 19.16
C ASN A 18 -6.14 -12.01 18.60
N GLY A 19 -5.62 -10.88 18.12
CA GLY A 19 -4.31 -10.77 17.48
C GLY A 19 -4.37 -9.87 16.23
N GLY A 20 -3.21 -9.39 15.81
CA GLY A 20 -3.12 -8.42 14.71
C GLY A 20 -3.93 -7.15 15.03
N ILE A 21 -4.95 -6.88 14.21
CA ILE A 21 -5.83 -5.71 14.39
C ILE A 21 -7.00 -5.96 15.35
N TYR A 22 -7.26 -7.21 15.73
CA TYR A 22 -8.47 -7.61 16.45
C TYR A 22 -8.23 -7.77 17.95
N GLY A 23 -9.07 -7.13 18.76
CA GLY A 23 -9.15 -7.30 20.21
C GLY A 23 -10.59 -7.49 20.70
N GLY A 24 -10.79 -8.32 21.71
CA GLY A 24 -12.11 -8.56 22.31
C GLY A 24 -13.01 -9.55 21.54
N ALA A 25 -12.46 -10.42 20.71
CA ALA A 25 -13.18 -11.35 19.83
C ALA A 25 -14.19 -12.29 20.54
N THR A 26 -14.02 -12.54 21.84
CA THR A 26 -14.94 -13.36 22.66
C THR A 26 -15.75 -12.55 23.68
N THR A 27 -15.71 -11.22 23.58
CA THR A 27 -16.39 -10.29 24.50
C THR A 27 -17.58 -9.59 23.84
N ALA A 28 -18.31 -8.79 24.60
CA ALA A 28 -19.40 -7.98 24.06
C ALA A 28 -18.93 -6.89 23.07
N THR A 29 -17.63 -6.54 23.07
CA THR A 29 -17.07 -5.46 22.26
C THR A 29 -15.88 -5.98 21.44
N LEU A 30 -15.96 -5.82 20.12
CA LEU A 30 -14.80 -6.00 19.23
C LEU A 30 -14.13 -4.65 19.02
N THR A 31 -12.82 -4.61 19.17
CA THR A 31 -11.98 -3.46 18.86
C THR A 31 -11.11 -3.80 17.64
N LEU A 32 -11.08 -2.89 16.67
CA LEU A 32 -10.21 -2.95 15.51
C LEU A 32 -9.18 -1.82 15.60
N THR A 33 -7.89 -2.13 15.57
CA THR A 33 -6.80 -1.14 15.59
C THR A 33 -5.96 -1.23 14.33
N GLY A 34 -5.69 -0.11 13.66
CA GLY A 34 -4.88 -0.11 12.43
C GLY A 34 -5.63 -0.65 11.20
N VAL A 35 -6.93 -0.34 11.09
CA VAL A 35 -7.77 -0.70 9.94
C VAL A 35 -7.18 -0.12 8.66
N THR A 36 -7.12 -0.95 7.62
CA THR A 36 -6.64 -0.58 6.29
C THR A 36 -7.80 -0.44 5.31
N LEU A 37 -7.57 0.26 4.19
CA LEU A 37 -8.61 0.43 3.16
C LEU A 37 -9.03 -0.88 2.48
N SER A 38 -8.17 -1.89 2.48
CA SER A 38 -8.51 -3.24 1.99
C SER A 38 -9.60 -3.94 2.81
N MET A 39 -9.93 -3.41 3.99
CA MET A 39 -10.99 -3.90 4.86
C MET A 39 -12.31 -3.15 4.64
N ASN A 40 -12.37 -2.22 3.67
CA ASN A 40 -13.63 -1.60 3.28
C ASN A 40 -14.63 -2.66 2.83
N ASP A 41 -15.89 -2.49 3.22
CA ASP A 41 -17.01 -3.39 2.99
C ASP A 41 -16.96 -4.74 3.73
N TYR A 42 -15.94 -4.99 4.56
CA TYR A 42 -15.93 -6.16 5.44
C TYR A 42 -17.14 -6.10 6.38
N LYS A 43 -17.76 -7.24 6.64
CA LYS A 43 -18.90 -7.32 7.56
C LYS A 43 -18.52 -8.05 8.83
N TYR A 44 -18.95 -7.51 9.96
CA TYR A 44 -18.70 -8.06 11.28
C TYR A 44 -20.02 -8.42 11.96
N ARG A 45 -20.10 -9.61 12.55
CA ARG A 45 -21.27 -10.03 13.34
C ARG A 45 -20.84 -10.74 14.62
N ALA A 46 -21.68 -10.67 15.63
CA ALA A 46 -21.51 -11.43 16.87
C ALA A 46 -22.40 -12.68 16.86
N VAL A 47 -21.82 -13.80 17.28
CA VAL A 47 -22.53 -15.03 17.61
C VAL A 47 -22.67 -15.12 19.12
N ILE A 48 -23.90 -15.31 19.59
CA ILE A 48 -24.23 -15.43 21.00
C ILE A 48 -24.78 -16.83 21.22
N GLY A 49 -24.07 -17.62 22.03
CA GLY A 49 -24.53 -18.90 22.54
C GLY A 49 -24.89 -18.81 24.01
N GLY A 50 -25.77 -19.70 24.46
CA GLY A 50 -26.10 -19.91 25.87
C GLY A 50 -26.07 -21.41 26.21
N SER A 51 -26.56 -21.75 27.40
CA SER A 51 -26.60 -23.14 27.89
C SER A 51 -27.47 -24.07 27.03
N CYS A 52 -28.41 -23.50 26.28
CA CYS A 52 -29.29 -24.23 25.36
C CYS A 52 -28.99 -23.83 23.90
N PRO A 53 -28.86 -24.79 22.98
CA PRO A 53 -28.75 -24.51 21.55
C PRO A 53 -30.11 -24.14 20.91
N PRO A 54 -30.10 -23.49 19.72
CA PRO A 54 -28.94 -23.06 18.95
C PRO A 54 -28.41 -21.68 19.37
N SER A 55 -27.16 -21.37 19.01
CA SER A 55 -26.64 -20.01 19.07
C SER A 55 -27.34 -19.10 18.07
N VAL A 56 -27.43 -17.81 18.39
CA VAL A 56 -28.03 -16.79 17.53
C VAL A 56 -26.97 -15.84 16.98
N ASN A 57 -27.19 -15.38 15.75
CA ASN A 57 -26.30 -14.42 15.09
C ASN A 57 -26.92 -13.03 15.13
N SER A 58 -26.11 -12.00 15.36
CA SER A 58 -26.52 -10.62 15.09
C SER A 58 -26.64 -10.37 13.59
N THR A 59 -27.24 -9.23 13.23
CA THR A 59 -27.05 -8.65 11.91
C THR A 59 -25.56 -8.34 11.68
N GLY A 60 -25.14 -8.36 10.42
CA GLY A 60 -23.77 -7.98 10.04
C GLY A 60 -23.64 -6.47 9.89
N ALA A 61 -22.69 -5.86 10.59
CA ALA A 61 -22.32 -4.46 10.44
C ALA A 61 -21.23 -4.31 9.39
N THR A 62 -21.41 -3.40 8.43
CA THR A 62 -20.41 -3.12 7.39
C THR A 62 -19.38 -2.12 7.91
N LEU A 63 -18.10 -2.43 7.73
CA LEU A 63 -16.98 -1.53 7.96
C LEU A 63 -16.75 -0.66 6.71
N THR A 64 -16.91 0.66 6.86
CA THR A 64 -16.56 1.60 5.80
C THR A 64 -15.25 2.29 6.15
N VAL A 65 -14.27 2.19 5.26
CA VAL A 65 -12.93 2.79 5.42
C VAL A 65 -12.72 3.80 4.31
N ASN A 66 -12.55 5.06 4.68
CA ASN A 66 -12.37 6.17 3.74
C ASN A 66 -10.89 6.55 3.62
N ALA A 67 -10.44 6.86 2.40
CA ALA A 67 -9.08 7.34 2.19
C ALA A 67 -8.88 8.75 2.77
N LEU A 68 -7.72 8.99 3.38
CA LEU A 68 -7.30 10.31 3.84
C LEU A 68 -6.98 11.22 2.65
N PRO A 69 -7.22 12.54 2.72
CA PRO A 69 -6.81 13.47 1.67
C PRO A 69 -5.28 13.49 1.51
N VAL A 70 -4.77 13.69 0.28
CA VAL A 70 -3.35 14.00 0.05
C VAL A 70 -3.20 15.50 -0.01
N VAL A 71 -2.28 16.01 0.79
CA VAL A 71 -2.05 17.45 0.96
C VAL A 71 -0.55 17.70 0.95
N ALA A 72 -0.14 18.74 0.22
CA ALA A 72 1.23 19.23 0.18
C ALA A 72 1.22 20.76 0.18
N ILE A 73 2.23 21.38 0.80
CA ILE A 73 2.44 22.83 0.74
C ILE A 73 3.58 23.12 -0.23
N THR A 74 3.35 24.09 -1.12
CA THR A 74 4.38 24.62 -2.03
C THR A 74 4.59 26.11 -1.72
N PRO A 75 5.85 26.54 -1.48
CA PRO A 75 7.05 25.72 -1.27
C PRO A 75 7.08 25.03 0.11
N PRO A 76 7.76 23.87 0.26
CA PRO A 76 7.89 23.18 1.56
C PRO A 76 8.90 23.87 2.50
N VAL A 77 9.85 24.62 1.94
CA VAL A 77 10.81 25.45 2.68
C VAL A 77 10.98 26.77 1.95
N SER A 78 10.91 27.89 2.68
CA SER A 78 11.12 29.23 2.12
C SER A 78 11.63 30.23 3.16
N CYS A 79 12.14 31.36 2.70
CA CYS A 79 12.22 32.56 3.53
C CYS A 79 10.83 33.18 3.66
N GLY A 80 10.55 33.81 4.80
CA GLY A 80 9.31 34.51 5.09
C GLY A 80 9.25 35.89 4.46
N GLY A 81 8.04 36.45 4.40
CA GLY A 81 7.85 37.84 4.04
C GLY A 81 8.19 38.81 5.17
N VAL A 82 8.01 40.09 4.90
CA VAL A 82 8.03 41.18 5.89
C VAL A 82 6.62 41.74 5.98
N ALA A 83 6.01 41.63 7.17
CA ALA A 83 4.63 42.09 7.41
C ALA A 83 4.46 43.56 7.01
N GLY A 84 3.41 43.87 6.25
CA GLY A 84 3.15 45.19 5.69
C GLY A 84 3.95 45.56 4.44
N VAL A 85 4.84 44.69 3.96
CA VAL A 85 5.65 44.92 2.74
C VAL A 85 5.38 43.84 1.69
N TYR A 86 5.60 42.58 2.03
CA TYR A 86 5.31 41.42 1.19
C TYR A 86 5.21 40.16 2.06
N GLY A 87 4.33 39.23 1.70
CA GLY A 87 4.27 37.90 2.29
C GLY A 87 4.77 36.82 1.33
N THR A 88 5.32 35.73 1.87
CA THR A 88 5.65 34.55 1.05
C THR A 88 4.40 33.72 0.82
N LEU A 89 4.00 33.55 -0.43
CA LEU A 89 2.83 32.73 -0.78
C LEU A 89 3.10 31.26 -0.43
N LEU A 90 2.28 30.70 0.45
CA LEU A 90 2.14 29.27 0.67
C LEU A 90 0.85 28.81 0.01
N SER A 91 0.95 27.86 -0.90
CA SER A 91 -0.20 27.28 -1.60
C SER A 91 -0.31 25.79 -1.31
N VAL A 92 -1.53 25.32 -1.11
CA VAL A 92 -1.83 23.90 -1.05
C VAL A 92 -1.83 23.34 -2.46
N GLY A 93 -0.94 22.39 -2.72
CA GLY A 93 -1.12 21.42 -3.79
C GLY A 93 -1.99 20.29 -3.27
N SER A 94 -3.22 20.18 -3.78
CA SER A 94 -4.06 19.01 -3.56
C SER A 94 -4.09 18.19 -4.84
N ALA A 95 -3.42 17.05 -4.85
CA ALA A 95 -3.89 15.95 -5.68
C ALA A 95 -4.96 15.23 -4.85
N PRO A 96 -6.09 14.81 -5.44
CA PRO A 96 -6.92 13.81 -4.79
C PRO A 96 -6.00 12.67 -4.33
N PRO A 97 -6.11 12.19 -3.08
CA PRO A 97 -5.34 11.03 -2.65
C PRO A 97 -5.50 9.93 -3.69
N PRO A 98 -4.42 9.28 -4.17
CA PRO A 98 -4.58 8.01 -4.84
C PRO A 98 -5.36 7.15 -3.86
N VAL A 99 -6.60 6.75 -4.16
CA VAL A 99 -7.43 5.98 -3.22
C VAL A 99 -6.97 4.54 -3.34
N PRO A 100 -6.34 3.94 -2.31
CA PRO A 100 -6.06 2.52 -2.32
C PRO A 100 -7.34 1.71 -2.45
N GLY A 101 -7.32 0.74 -3.34
CA GLY A 101 -8.31 -0.31 -3.48
C GLY A 101 -7.61 -1.66 -3.63
N SER A 102 -8.39 -2.72 -3.47
CA SER A 102 -7.88 -4.08 -3.63
C SER A 102 -8.97 -4.95 -4.24
N ALA A 103 -8.59 -5.80 -5.18
CA ALA A 103 -9.45 -6.84 -5.73
C ALA A 103 -8.83 -8.20 -5.41
N THR A 104 -9.59 -9.07 -4.73
CA THR A 104 -9.11 -10.41 -4.35
C THR A 104 -10.04 -11.47 -4.90
N ALA A 105 -9.46 -12.53 -5.44
CA ALA A 105 -10.15 -13.77 -5.75
C ALA A 105 -9.48 -14.92 -4.99
N SER A 106 -10.29 -15.84 -4.47
CA SER A 106 -9.81 -17.05 -3.79
C SER A 106 -10.49 -18.29 -4.35
N SER A 107 -9.76 -19.39 -4.41
CA SER A 107 -10.31 -20.70 -4.75
C SER A 107 -11.24 -21.26 -3.68
N GLY A 108 -11.22 -20.69 -2.46
CA GLY A 108 -11.70 -21.40 -1.28
C GLY A 108 -10.93 -22.71 -1.09
N THR A 109 -11.56 -23.68 -0.44
CA THR A 109 -10.97 -25.03 -0.30
C THR A 109 -11.11 -25.79 -1.60
N ILE A 110 -9.98 -26.27 -2.11
CA ILE A 110 -9.87 -27.18 -3.25
C ILE A 110 -9.04 -28.40 -2.84
N ASN A 111 -9.08 -29.45 -3.67
CA ASN A 111 -8.31 -30.67 -3.44
C ASN A 111 -7.69 -31.13 -4.76
N LEU A 112 -6.75 -30.33 -5.27
CA LEU A 112 -6.09 -30.61 -6.55
C LEU A 112 -4.77 -31.33 -6.28
N ALA A 113 -4.76 -32.64 -6.51
CA ALA A 113 -3.53 -33.43 -6.49
C ALA A 113 -2.65 -33.08 -7.69
N VAL A 114 -1.35 -32.92 -7.49
CA VAL A 114 -0.40 -32.67 -8.58
C VAL A 114 0.09 -34.01 -9.13
N PRO A 115 -0.03 -34.28 -10.44
CA PRO A 115 0.56 -35.44 -11.07
C PRO A 115 2.09 -35.46 -10.91
N ASP A 116 2.58 -36.60 -10.42
CA ASP A 116 3.99 -36.89 -10.19
C ASP A 116 4.79 -36.99 -11.51
N ASN A 117 5.97 -36.37 -11.53
CA ASN A 117 6.95 -36.40 -12.62
C ASN A 117 6.39 -36.22 -14.03
N THR A 118 5.49 -35.26 -14.24
CA THR A 118 4.90 -34.98 -15.56
C THR A 118 4.57 -33.51 -15.75
N ASP A 119 4.77 -33.02 -16.97
CA ASP A 119 4.38 -31.67 -17.37
C ASP A 119 2.86 -31.51 -17.46
N ASN A 120 2.07 -32.58 -17.58
CA ASN A 120 0.61 -32.51 -17.61
C ASN A 120 0.02 -31.79 -16.38
N GLY A 121 0.70 -31.84 -15.24
CA GLY A 121 0.49 -30.99 -14.07
C GLY A 121 -0.98 -30.80 -13.64
N VAL A 122 -1.26 -29.68 -12.98
CA VAL A 122 -2.61 -29.19 -12.70
C VAL A 122 -2.68 -27.69 -12.89
N ASN A 123 -3.89 -27.18 -13.09
CA ASN A 123 -4.14 -25.75 -13.05
C ASN A 123 -5.51 -25.42 -12.45
N ASN A 124 -5.63 -24.20 -11.93
CA ASN A 124 -6.88 -23.62 -11.45
C ASN A 124 -6.93 -22.14 -11.85
N THR A 125 -8.11 -21.67 -12.27
CA THR A 125 -8.31 -20.31 -12.75
C THR A 125 -9.22 -19.54 -11.81
N LEU A 126 -8.80 -18.33 -11.44
CA LEU A 126 -9.58 -17.36 -10.69
C LEU A 126 -9.79 -16.11 -11.52
N ASN A 127 -10.99 -15.54 -11.47
CA ASN A 127 -11.29 -14.30 -12.16
C ASN A 127 -11.17 -13.12 -11.19
N ILE A 128 -10.30 -12.17 -11.52
CA ILE A 128 -10.29 -10.85 -10.88
C ILE A 128 -11.28 -9.95 -11.60
N SER A 129 -12.08 -9.23 -10.84
CA SER A 129 -13.00 -8.20 -11.33
C SER A 129 -12.98 -6.99 -10.40
N GLY A 130 -13.42 -5.85 -10.91
CA GLY A 130 -13.60 -4.64 -10.10
C GLY A 130 -12.38 -3.74 -10.00
N VAL A 131 -11.27 -4.03 -10.69
CA VAL A 131 -10.14 -3.09 -10.81
C VAL A 131 -10.53 -1.94 -11.75
N PRO A 132 -10.60 -0.68 -11.28
CA PRO A 132 -11.09 0.44 -12.09
C PRO A 132 -10.22 0.80 -13.29
N ALA A 133 -10.81 1.43 -14.29
CA ALA A 133 -10.12 1.77 -15.55
C ALA A 133 -8.96 2.76 -15.37
N ASN A 134 -9.05 3.66 -14.38
CA ASN A 134 -8.03 4.64 -14.04
C ASN A 134 -7.05 4.12 -12.97
N ALA A 135 -7.14 2.86 -12.54
CA ALA A 135 -6.29 2.35 -11.46
C ALA A 135 -4.83 2.17 -11.90
N THR A 136 -3.92 2.49 -10.99
CA THR A 136 -2.50 2.14 -11.04
C THR A 136 -2.27 0.98 -10.07
N ILE A 137 -1.84 -0.17 -10.58
CA ILE A 137 -1.56 -1.35 -9.75
C ILE A 137 -0.29 -1.08 -8.94
N THR A 138 -0.38 -1.28 -7.63
CA THR A 138 0.72 -1.06 -6.69
C THR A 138 1.35 -2.37 -6.25
N ASN A 139 0.59 -3.47 -6.23
CA ASN A 139 1.10 -4.78 -5.87
C ASN A 139 0.20 -5.90 -6.41
N VAL A 140 0.82 -7.02 -6.78
CA VAL A 140 0.13 -8.30 -7.07
C VAL A 140 0.68 -9.32 -6.09
N THR A 141 -0.22 -10.02 -5.39
CA THR A 141 0.16 -11.06 -4.41
C THR A 141 -0.56 -12.37 -4.73
N VAL A 142 0.16 -13.48 -4.74
CA VAL A 142 -0.39 -14.84 -4.75
C VAL A 142 -0.15 -15.48 -3.39
N THR A 143 -1.21 -15.98 -2.77
CA THR A 143 -1.16 -16.72 -1.51
C THR A 143 -1.42 -18.20 -1.76
N LEU A 144 -0.60 -19.09 -1.22
CA LEU A 144 -0.66 -20.54 -1.45
C LEU A 144 -0.81 -21.34 -0.14
N ASN A 145 -1.68 -22.35 -0.17
CA ASN A 145 -1.74 -23.44 0.78
C ASN A 145 -1.61 -24.78 0.05
N MET A 146 -0.48 -25.44 0.18
CA MET A 146 -0.15 -26.70 -0.45
C MET A 146 0.79 -27.51 0.45
N SER A 147 0.54 -28.81 0.54
CA SER A 147 1.53 -29.76 1.04
C SER A 147 2.21 -30.48 -0.12
N HIS A 148 3.50 -30.81 0.05
CA HIS A 148 4.27 -31.67 -0.84
C HIS A 148 5.21 -32.53 0.00
N THR A 149 5.49 -33.77 -0.40
CA THR A 149 6.47 -34.62 0.28
C THR A 149 7.91 -34.16 0.04
N TYR A 150 8.13 -33.42 -1.05
CA TYR A 150 9.39 -32.77 -1.37
C TYR A 150 9.17 -31.46 -2.15
N PRO A 151 9.11 -30.27 -1.53
CA PRO A 151 8.87 -29.02 -2.27
C PRO A 151 9.92 -28.66 -3.34
N GLY A 152 11.05 -29.36 -3.39
CA GLY A 152 12.19 -29.00 -4.23
C GLY A 152 12.05 -29.33 -5.71
N ASP A 153 11.09 -30.15 -6.08
CA ASP A 153 10.76 -30.55 -7.46
C ASP A 153 9.62 -29.73 -8.09
N MET A 154 8.93 -28.94 -7.28
CA MET A 154 7.76 -28.20 -7.71
C MET A 154 8.09 -27.08 -8.69
N ILE A 155 7.13 -26.81 -9.56
CA ILE A 155 7.16 -25.71 -10.51
C ILE A 155 5.80 -25.01 -10.48
N PHE A 156 5.78 -23.71 -10.22
CA PHE A 156 4.57 -22.89 -10.19
C PHE A 156 4.64 -21.76 -11.18
N ASN A 157 3.70 -21.72 -12.12
CA ASN A 157 3.60 -20.66 -13.12
C ASN A 157 2.23 -19.99 -13.05
N LEU A 158 2.21 -18.67 -13.03
CA LEU A 158 1.00 -17.85 -13.02
C LEU A 158 0.80 -17.24 -14.39
N LYS A 159 -0.29 -17.58 -15.06
CA LYS A 159 -0.74 -16.94 -16.29
C LYS A 159 -1.70 -15.80 -15.98
N ALA A 160 -1.44 -14.63 -16.55
CA ALA A 160 -2.26 -13.44 -16.40
C ALA A 160 -3.26 -13.26 -17.55
N PRO A 161 -4.27 -12.37 -17.42
CA PRO A 161 -5.26 -12.11 -18.46
C PRO A 161 -4.65 -11.63 -19.79
N ASN A 162 -3.51 -10.94 -19.73
CA ASN A 162 -2.78 -10.49 -20.92
C ASN A 162 -2.01 -11.63 -21.63
N GLY A 163 -2.07 -12.87 -21.12
CA GLY A 163 -1.41 -14.04 -21.67
C GLY A 163 0.04 -14.23 -21.23
N GLN A 164 0.65 -13.26 -20.54
CA GLN A 164 1.98 -13.41 -19.96
C GLN A 164 1.96 -14.42 -18.82
N ILE A 165 3.07 -15.15 -18.68
CA ILE A 165 3.22 -16.24 -17.71
C ILE A 165 4.48 -15.95 -16.89
N LEU A 166 4.31 -15.87 -15.58
CA LEU A 166 5.41 -15.68 -14.63
C LEU A 166 5.66 -16.96 -13.86
N ASN A 167 6.92 -17.42 -13.87
CA ASN A 167 7.40 -18.43 -12.95
C ASN A 167 7.48 -17.86 -11.53
N LEU A 168 6.65 -18.39 -10.62
CA LEU A 168 6.67 -18.05 -9.20
C LEU A 168 7.73 -18.86 -8.45
N TYR A 169 7.85 -20.15 -8.78
CA TYR A 169 8.77 -21.10 -8.17
C TYR A 169 9.28 -22.10 -9.20
N LYS A 170 10.57 -22.42 -9.20
CA LYS A 170 11.10 -23.52 -10.02
C LYS A 170 12.31 -24.20 -9.37
N TYR A 171 12.14 -25.47 -9.01
CA TYR A 171 13.22 -26.38 -8.59
C TYR A 171 14.11 -25.87 -7.43
N GLY A 172 13.58 -25.05 -6.53
CA GLY A 172 14.32 -24.06 -5.72
C GLY A 172 15.85 -24.20 -5.69
N SER A 173 16.48 -23.43 -6.58
CA SER A 173 17.93 -23.29 -6.81
C SER A 173 18.69 -24.52 -7.28
N GLY A 174 18.04 -25.67 -7.51
CA GLY A 174 18.72 -26.93 -7.89
C GLY A 174 19.61 -27.51 -6.78
N LEU A 175 19.53 -26.96 -5.56
CA LEU A 175 20.34 -27.35 -4.40
C LEU A 175 19.63 -28.34 -3.47
N PHE A 176 18.37 -28.66 -3.74
CA PHE A 176 17.63 -29.64 -2.94
C PHE A 176 18.19 -31.04 -3.18
N THR A 177 19.08 -31.44 -2.28
CA THR A 177 19.70 -32.76 -2.19
C THR A 177 19.27 -33.38 -0.85
N GLY A 178 18.03 -33.84 -0.77
CA GLY A 178 17.49 -34.46 0.45
C GLY A 178 16.52 -35.59 0.12
N SER A 179 16.42 -36.56 1.02
CA SER A 179 15.40 -37.62 0.92
C SER A 179 14.01 -37.02 1.11
N SER A 180 13.02 -37.52 0.38
CA SER A 180 11.62 -37.18 0.62
C SER A 180 11.26 -37.39 2.09
N SER A 181 10.46 -36.50 2.65
CA SER A 181 10.02 -36.63 4.04
C SER A 181 9.08 -37.83 4.25
N GLY A 182 8.53 -38.39 3.16
CA GLY A 182 7.54 -39.48 3.17
C GLY A 182 6.19 -39.10 3.80
N VAL A 183 6.06 -37.88 4.33
CA VAL A 183 4.88 -37.36 5.00
C VAL A 183 4.62 -35.93 4.50
N PRO A 184 3.42 -35.57 4.04
CA PRO A 184 3.11 -34.24 3.50
C PRO A 184 3.02 -33.15 4.60
N THR A 185 4.12 -32.93 5.32
CA THR A 185 4.31 -31.87 6.33
C THR A 185 5.12 -30.68 5.83
N TRP A 186 5.68 -30.77 4.61
CA TRP A 186 6.40 -29.68 3.95
C TRP A 186 5.52 -29.02 2.89
N GLY A 187 5.87 -27.79 2.50
CA GLY A 187 5.14 -27.06 1.48
C GLY A 187 4.88 -25.60 1.86
N TRP A 188 3.79 -25.06 1.31
CA TRP A 188 3.41 -23.66 1.41
C TRP A 188 2.18 -23.56 2.32
N TYR A 189 2.29 -22.84 3.43
CA TYR A 189 1.21 -22.69 4.42
C TYR A 189 0.97 -21.20 4.64
N GLY A 190 0.03 -20.65 3.87
CA GLY A 190 -0.22 -19.22 3.79
C GLY A 190 0.95 -18.44 3.18
N ALA A 191 1.80 -19.10 2.38
CA ALA A 191 2.95 -18.46 1.76
C ALA A 191 2.51 -17.39 0.77
N LYS A 192 3.14 -16.22 0.81
CA LYS A 192 2.80 -15.07 -0.03
C LYS A 192 3.96 -14.71 -0.93
N VAL A 193 3.79 -14.87 -2.24
CA VAL A 193 4.71 -14.34 -3.25
C VAL A 193 4.10 -13.08 -3.86
N SER A 194 4.86 -11.99 -3.89
CA SER A 194 4.34 -10.70 -4.35
C SER A 194 5.33 -9.92 -5.21
N GLN A 195 4.79 -8.91 -5.89
CA GLN A 195 5.55 -7.93 -6.67
C GLN A 195 6.55 -7.12 -5.81
N THR A 196 6.22 -6.92 -4.54
CA THR A 196 7.06 -6.21 -3.56
C THR A 196 8.00 -7.15 -2.77
N GLY A 197 7.95 -8.45 -3.05
CA GLY A 197 8.81 -9.44 -2.42
C GLY A 197 10.29 -9.17 -2.67
N THR A 198 11.14 -9.58 -1.73
CA THR A 198 12.59 -9.34 -1.82
C THR A 198 13.39 -10.65 -1.77
N VAL A 199 12.83 -11.70 -1.18
CA VAL A 199 13.50 -12.99 -0.95
C VAL A 199 12.94 -14.02 -1.93
N ALA A 200 13.78 -14.68 -2.73
CA ALA A 200 13.29 -15.73 -3.64
C ALA A 200 12.95 -17.00 -2.87
N TRP A 201 11.86 -17.69 -3.21
CA TRP A 201 11.49 -18.96 -2.56
C TRP A 201 12.62 -19.98 -2.62
N SER A 202 13.34 -20.00 -3.72
CA SER A 202 14.52 -20.83 -3.94
C SER A 202 15.68 -20.68 -2.93
N THR A 203 15.63 -19.71 -2.00
CA THR A 203 16.69 -19.47 -1.00
C THR A 203 16.60 -20.33 0.28
N VAL A 204 15.52 -21.09 0.48
CA VAL A 204 15.40 -22.01 1.63
C VAL A 204 16.30 -23.23 1.38
N ALA A 205 17.50 -23.22 1.94
CA ALA A 205 18.53 -24.21 1.61
C ALA A 205 18.53 -25.50 2.47
N ALA A 206 17.69 -25.58 3.52
CA ALA A 206 17.70 -26.72 4.44
C ALA A 206 16.30 -27.08 4.95
N ALA A 207 16.08 -28.38 5.19
CA ALA A 207 14.84 -28.89 5.76
C ALA A 207 14.62 -28.39 7.21
N PRO A 208 13.37 -28.21 7.67
CA PRO A 208 12.12 -28.50 6.95
C PRO A 208 11.75 -27.41 5.92
N TYR A 209 11.34 -27.83 4.71
CA TYR A 209 11.01 -26.93 3.61
C TYR A 209 9.59 -26.36 3.77
N ILE A 210 9.46 -25.37 4.65
CA ILE A 210 8.19 -24.74 5.02
C ILE A 210 8.21 -23.28 4.60
N TYR A 211 7.31 -22.92 3.70
CA TYR A 211 7.09 -21.55 3.25
C TYR A 211 5.85 -20.99 3.92
N ASN A 212 5.97 -19.83 4.56
CA ASN A 212 4.88 -19.21 5.31
C ASN A 212 4.71 -17.73 4.93
N SER A 213 3.81 -17.04 5.64
CA SER A 213 3.48 -15.63 5.43
C SER A 213 4.47 -14.64 6.08
N SER A 214 5.45 -15.09 6.87
CA SER A 214 6.36 -14.18 7.58
C SER A 214 7.47 -13.61 6.70
N THR A 215 7.70 -14.21 5.53
CA THR A 215 8.73 -13.77 4.58
C THR A 215 8.08 -13.09 3.38
N ALA A 216 8.67 -11.96 2.94
CA ALA A 216 8.26 -11.25 1.74
C ALA A 216 8.84 -11.95 0.50
N TRP A 217 8.18 -13.01 0.04
CA TRP A 217 8.69 -13.82 -1.07
C TRP A 217 8.50 -13.11 -2.40
N LYS A 218 9.50 -13.20 -3.28
CA LYS A 218 9.44 -12.80 -4.69
C LYS A 218 9.42 -14.02 -5.59
N ALA A 219 8.84 -13.84 -6.77
CA ALA A 219 8.86 -14.83 -7.82
C ALA A 219 10.31 -15.13 -8.26
N ASP A 220 10.61 -16.40 -8.53
CA ASP A 220 11.91 -16.81 -9.05
C ASP A 220 12.17 -16.24 -10.46
N ALA A 221 11.11 -16.07 -11.27
CA ALA A 221 11.15 -15.55 -12.64
C ALA A 221 12.15 -16.28 -13.56
N ILE A 222 12.30 -17.61 -13.39
CA ILE A 222 13.22 -18.43 -14.17
C ILE A 222 12.60 -18.76 -15.53
N ASN A 223 13.06 -18.07 -16.57
CA ASN A 223 12.64 -18.28 -17.96
C ASN A 223 13.57 -19.21 -18.76
N THR A 224 14.61 -19.73 -18.12
CA THR A 224 15.58 -20.63 -18.74
C THR A 224 15.30 -22.10 -18.38
N VAL A 225 15.90 -22.99 -19.16
CA VAL A 225 15.92 -24.42 -18.85
C VAL A 225 16.79 -24.64 -17.62
N VAL A 226 16.28 -25.42 -16.66
CA VAL A 226 17.04 -25.90 -15.50
C VAL A 226 17.69 -27.22 -15.88
N ALA A 227 19.00 -27.33 -15.71
CA ALA A 227 19.75 -28.54 -16.08
C ALA A 227 19.40 -29.72 -15.16
N GLY A 228 19.20 -30.90 -15.74
CA GLY A 228 18.92 -32.15 -15.02
C GLY A 228 17.49 -32.65 -15.24
N PRO A 229 16.45 -31.96 -14.72
CA PRO A 229 15.06 -32.39 -14.87
C PRO A 229 14.53 -32.33 -16.31
N THR A 230 13.65 -33.26 -16.67
CA THR A 230 12.96 -33.29 -17.98
C THR A 230 11.73 -32.39 -18.00
N VAL A 231 10.96 -32.38 -16.92
CA VAL A 231 9.86 -31.42 -16.72
C VAL A 231 10.47 -30.04 -16.55
N GLN A 232 9.89 -29.02 -17.17
CA GLN A 232 10.44 -27.66 -17.11
C GLN A 232 9.40 -26.62 -16.76
N ASN A 233 8.15 -26.87 -17.15
CA ASN A 233 6.98 -26.06 -16.88
C ASN A 233 5.77 -26.98 -16.91
N PRO A 234 4.66 -26.60 -16.28
CA PRO A 234 3.36 -27.19 -16.59
C PRO A 234 3.04 -27.01 -18.07
N ALA A 235 2.46 -28.02 -18.71
CA ALA A 235 2.18 -28.08 -20.13
C ALA A 235 1.30 -26.90 -20.58
N GLY A 236 1.77 -26.12 -21.54
CA GLY A 236 1.09 -24.91 -22.03
C GLY A 236 1.29 -23.66 -21.17
N TYR A 237 2.09 -23.74 -20.10
CA TYR A 237 2.37 -22.62 -19.19
C TYR A 237 3.86 -22.29 -19.14
N VAL A 238 4.54 -22.14 -20.27
CA VAL A 238 5.96 -21.74 -20.29
C VAL A 238 6.11 -20.29 -19.84
N SER A 239 6.95 -20.05 -18.82
CA SER A 239 7.20 -18.69 -18.33
C SER A 239 7.90 -17.81 -19.36
N ASN A 240 7.42 -16.57 -19.49
CA ASN A 240 7.93 -15.56 -20.40
C ASN A 240 7.99 -14.14 -19.78
N ALA A 241 7.52 -13.98 -18.55
CA ALA A 241 7.57 -12.72 -17.80
C ALA A 241 8.84 -12.64 -16.95
N SER A 242 9.40 -11.43 -16.81
CA SER A 242 10.53 -11.12 -15.95
C SER A 242 10.11 -10.76 -14.51
N GLY A 243 8.83 -10.47 -14.30
CA GLY A 243 8.25 -10.20 -13.00
C GLY A 243 6.75 -9.87 -13.10
N PHE A 244 6.13 -9.56 -11.96
CA PHE A 244 4.70 -9.23 -11.90
C PHE A 244 4.31 -8.00 -12.76
N GLY A 245 5.23 -7.05 -12.95
CA GLY A 245 4.98 -5.86 -13.79
C GLY A 245 4.69 -6.18 -15.26
N ASP A 246 5.12 -7.34 -15.77
CA ASP A 246 4.82 -7.77 -17.15
C ASP A 246 3.42 -8.39 -17.27
N LEU A 247 2.78 -8.75 -16.15
CA LEU A 247 1.50 -9.46 -16.13
C LEU A 247 0.28 -8.55 -16.36
N TYR A 248 0.51 -7.24 -16.45
CA TYR A 248 -0.51 -6.24 -16.70
C TYR A 248 0.11 -5.03 -17.40
N THR A 249 -0.69 -4.24 -18.10
CA THR A 249 -0.25 -2.99 -18.77
C THR A 249 -0.85 -1.74 -18.13
N ASN A 250 -1.97 -1.89 -17.42
CA ASN A 250 -2.68 -0.87 -16.66
C ASN A 250 -3.65 -1.55 -15.66
N GLY A 251 -4.33 -0.76 -14.81
CA GLY A 251 -5.37 -1.26 -13.90
C GLY A 251 -6.38 -2.21 -14.56
N PRO A 252 -7.13 -1.79 -15.60
CA PRO A 252 -8.17 -2.63 -16.17
C PRO A 252 -7.65 -3.95 -16.79
N SER A 253 -6.41 -4.01 -17.27
CA SER A 253 -5.80 -5.24 -17.81
C SER A 253 -5.57 -6.34 -16.78
N ALA A 254 -5.62 -6.03 -15.48
CA ALA A 254 -5.57 -7.04 -14.42
C ALA A 254 -6.93 -7.69 -14.13
N ASN A 255 -8.04 -7.14 -14.65
CA ASN A 255 -9.31 -7.86 -14.63
C ASN A 255 -9.27 -9.01 -15.63
N GLY A 256 -9.87 -10.14 -15.27
CA GLY A 256 -9.97 -11.32 -16.10
C GLY A 256 -9.41 -12.57 -15.45
N ALA A 257 -9.16 -13.58 -16.27
CA ALA A 257 -8.71 -14.90 -15.84
C ALA A 257 -7.22 -14.91 -15.48
N TRP A 258 -6.94 -15.26 -14.23
CA TRP A 258 -5.62 -15.58 -13.71
C TRP A 258 -5.55 -17.08 -13.44
N THR A 259 -4.60 -17.78 -14.06
CA THR A 259 -4.48 -19.23 -13.94
C THR A 259 -3.18 -19.60 -13.25
N LEU A 260 -3.28 -20.22 -12.09
CA LEU A 260 -2.14 -20.87 -11.44
C LEU A 260 -2.00 -22.28 -12.01
N ALA A 261 -0.84 -22.58 -12.59
CA ALA A 261 -0.48 -23.90 -13.07
C ALA A 261 0.72 -24.44 -12.28
N MET A 262 0.69 -25.74 -11.99
CA MET A 262 1.68 -26.41 -11.16
C MET A 262 2.06 -27.74 -11.79
N ALA A 263 3.32 -28.12 -11.68
CA ALA A 263 3.82 -29.42 -12.08
C ALA A 263 4.83 -29.91 -11.04
N ASP A 264 4.90 -31.23 -10.90
CA ASP A 264 5.97 -31.93 -10.20
C ASP A 264 6.92 -32.52 -11.25
N GLY A 265 8.20 -32.19 -11.11
CA GLY A 265 9.24 -32.68 -12.02
C GLY A 265 10.20 -33.69 -11.43
N GLY A 266 10.01 -34.09 -10.18
CA GLY A 266 10.70 -35.19 -9.52
C GLY A 266 9.81 -36.43 -9.49
N PRO A 267 10.36 -37.65 -9.44
CA PRO A 267 9.57 -38.86 -9.28
C PRO A 267 9.37 -39.26 -7.81
N GLY A 268 8.20 -39.80 -7.49
CA GLY A 268 7.91 -40.47 -6.22
C GLY A 268 7.48 -39.52 -5.10
N ASP A 269 7.23 -38.26 -5.44
CA ASP A 269 6.77 -37.24 -4.53
C ASP A 269 5.34 -36.84 -4.87
N LEU A 270 4.57 -36.46 -3.86
CA LEU A 270 3.16 -36.18 -3.99
C LEU A 270 2.81 -34.92 -3.22
N GLY A 271 1.91 -34.13 -3.79
CA GLY A 271 1.31 -33.04 -3.08
C GLY A 271 -0.06 -32.63 -3.59
N THR A 272 -0.64 -31.71 -2.84
CA THR A 272 -2.02 -31.29 -3.03
C THR A 272 -2.13 -29.80 -2.79
N LEU A 273 -2.67 -29.09 -3.77
CA LEU A 273 -3.08 -27.71 -3.62
C LEU A 273 -4.41 -27.69 -2.85
N ALA A 274 -4.37 -27.16 -1.63
CA ALA A 274 -5.52 -27.07 -0.74
C ALA A 274 -6.29 -25.75 -0.92
N SER A 275 -5.58 -24.64 -1.19
CA SER A 275 -6.19 -23.38 -1.59
C SER A 275 -5.16 -22.41 -2.15
N TRP A 276 -5.64 -21.45 -2.93
CA TRP A 276 -4.86 -20.27 -3.30
C TRP A 276 -5.74 -19.04 -3.45
N ALA A 277 -5.10 -17.88 -3.44
CA ALA A 277 -5.74 -16.60 -3.71
C ALA A 277 -4.80 -15.69 -4.50
N ILE A 278 -5.38 -14.79 -5.27
CA ILE A 278 -4.67 -13.68 -5.91
C ILE A 278 -5.32 -12.37 -5.47
N THR A 279 -4.47 -11.41 -5.10
CA THR A 279 -4.86 -10.07 -4.68
C THR A 279 -4.14 -9.03 -5.55
N ILE A 280 -4.92 -8.12 -6.14
CA ILE A 280 -4.44 -6.96 -6.91
C ILE A 280 -4.70 -5.72 -6.06
N ASP A 281 -3.64 -5.16 -5.51
CA ASP A 281 -3.70 -3.86 -4.83
C ASP A 281 -3.43 -2.76 -5.85
N TYR A 282 -4.21 -1.69 -5.78
CA TYR A 282 -4.12 -0.58 -6.70
C TYR A 282 -4.45 0.74 -6.03
N THR A 283 -4.13 1.84 -6.70
CA THR A 283 -4.61 3.17 -6.36
C THR A 283 -5.33 3.76 -7.56
N ILE A 284 -6.49 4.37 -7.36
CA ILE A 284 -7.10 5.22 -8.39
C ILE A 284 -6.67 6.67 -8.18
N PRO A 285 -6.20 7.40 -9.21
CA PRO A 285 -6.16 8.85 -9.17
C PRO A 285 -7.57 9.31 -8.86
N GLY A 286 -7.79 10.05 -7.77
CA GLY A 286 -9.14 10.52 -7.45
C GLY A 286 -9.70 11.26 -8.66
N GLY A 287 -10.84 10.77 -9.16
CA GLY A 287 -11.43 11.23 -10.41
C GLY A 287 -11.82 12.71 -10.34
N GLY A 288 -11.77 13.39 -11.50
CA GLY A 288 -12.25 14.76 -11.67
C GLY A 288 -13.64 14.93 -11.07
N GLY A 289 -13.77 15.89 -10.16
CA GLY A 289 -14.82 15.92 -9.14
C GLY A 289 -14.33 15.47 -7.76
N GLY A 290 -13.02 15.65 -7.47
CA GLY A 290 -12.42 15.29 -6.19
C GLY A 290 -13.22 15.81 -4.98
N PRO A 291 -13.07 15.19 -3.80
CA PRO A 291 -13.80 15.61 -2.61
C PRO A 291 -13.63 17.11 -2.42
N VAL A 292 -14.71 17.83 -2.10
CA VAL A 292 -14.60 19.21 -1.65
C VAL A 292 -13.72 19.17 -0.40
N LEU A 293 -12.53 19.76 -0.50
CA LEU A 293 -11.58 19.84 0.59
C LEU A 293 -11.67 21.23 1.22
N SER A 294 -11.73 21.26 2.54
CA SER A 294 -11.51 22.48 3.32
C SER A 294 -10.11 22.48 3.92
N TYR A 295 -9.51 23.67 4.03
CA TYR A 295 -8.15 23.88 4.48
C TYR A 295 -8.09 24.89 5.61
N VAL A 296 -7.49 24.50 6.73
CA VAL A 296 -7.25 25.39 7.87
C VAL A 296 -5.77 25.37 8.23
N TRP A 297 -5.18 26.56 8.41
CA TRP A 297 -3.76 26.70 8.69
C TRP A 297 -3.48 27.01 10.16
N SER A 298 -2.33 26.55 10.67
CA SER A 298 -1.84 26.82 12.02
C SER A 298 -0.31 26.87 12.07
N PRO A 299 0.31 27.60 13.02
CA PRO A 299 -0.33 28.61 13.87
C PRO A 299 -0.85 29.80 13.03
N LEU A 300 -1.84 30.54 13.56
CA LEU A 300 -2.40 31.71 12.86
C LEU A 300 -1.42 32.90 12.80
N GLN A 301 -0.51 33.01 13.78
CA GLN A 301 0.43 34.11 13.88
C GLN A 301 1.38 34.15 12.68
N GLY A 302 1.50 35.32 12.04
CA GLY A 302 2.36 35.52 10.88
C GLY A 302 1.79 35.01 9.56
N LEU A 303 0.51 34.58 9.53
CA LEU A 303 -0.22 34.26 8.30
C LEU A 303 -1.20 35.36 7.92
N PHE A 304 -1.36 35.58 6.62
CA PHE A 304 -2.16 36.65 6.04
C PHE A 304 -2.92 36.16 4.81
N ILE A 305 -3.96 36.87 4.40
CA ILE A 305 -4.79 36.54 3.20
C ILE A 305 -4.51 37.45 2.00
N ASP A 306 -3.58 38.38 2.13
CA ASP A 306 -3.16 39.33 1.11
C ASP A 306 -1.64 39.30 0.91
N SER A 307 -1.19 39.65 -0.30
CA SER A 307 0.22 39.57 -0.68
C SER A 307 1.13 40.57 0.02
N LEU A 308 0.59 41.64 0.61
CA LEU A 308 1.35 42.63 1.39
C LEU A 308 1.46 42.24 2.86
N ALA A 309 0.86 41.12 3.28
CA ALA A 309 0.83 40.67 4.66
C ALA A 309 0.27 41.75 5.60
N THR A 310 -0.92 42.26 5.29
CA THR A 310 -1.60 43.33 6.07
C THR A 310 -2.90 42.87 6.73
N ILE A 311 -3.56 41.84 6.18
CA ILE A 311 -4.82 41.29 6.65
C ILE A 311 -4.55 39.92 7.27
N PRO A 312 -4.58 39.79 8.61
CA PRO A 312 -4.28 38.54 9.29
C PRO A 312 -5.23 37.41 8.87
N TYR A 313 -4.67 36.22 8.70
CA TYR A 313 -5.45 35.00 8.53
C TYR A 313 -6.10 34.61 9.86
N THR A 314 -7.41 34.42 9.86
CA THR A 314 -8.22 34.16 11.07
C THR A 314 -8.78 32.73 11.14
N GLY A 315 -8.27 31.81 10.31
CA GLY A 315 -8.76 30.43 10.25
C GLY A 315 -9.83 30.17 9.18
N THR A 316 -9.97 31.06 8.19
CA THR A 316 -10.91 30.86 7.06
C THR A 316 -10.51 29.66 6.19
N ASN A 317 -11.48 29.04 5.53
CA ASN A 317 -11.18 27.98 4.56
C ASN A 317 -10.46 28.57 3.34
N THR A 318 -9.16 28.27 3.18
CA THR A 318 -8.37 28.76 2.04
C THR A 318 -7.21 27.83 1.71
N SER A 319 -7.04 27.55 0.42
CA SER A 319 -5.88 26.82 -0.09
C SER A 319 -4.61 27.68 -0.17
N GLN A 320 -4.70 28.98 0.13
CA GLN A 320 -3.58 29.91 0.04
C GLN A 320 -3.52 30.85 1.24
N VAL A 321 -2.31 31.04 1.75
CA VAL A 321 -1.98 32.04 2.77
C VAL A 321 -0.64 32.69 2.41
N TYR A 322 -0.40 33.88 2.93
CA TYR A 322 0.87 34.58 2.82
C TYR A 322 1.57 34.57 4.19
N ALA A 323 2.80 34.07 4.25
CA ALA A 323 3.57 33.93 5.47
C ALA A 323 4.59 35.08 5.63
N ALA A 324 4.55 35.77 6.77
CA ALA A 324 5.52 36.75 7.21
C ALA A 324 5.73 36.62 8.74
N PRO A 325 6.36 35.53 9.21
CA PRO A 325 6.57 35.29 10.63
C PRO A 325 7.63 36.22 11.22
N ALA A 326 7.63 36.39 12.55
CA ALA A 326 8.66 37.13 13.30
C ALA A 326 9.81 36.24 13.83
N ALA A 327 9.72 34.93 13.61
CA ALA A 327 10.71 33.92 13.97
C ALA A 327 10.65 32.77 12.97
N GLN A 328 11.60 31.83 13.00
CA GLN A 328 11.46 30.60 12.22
C GLN A 328 10.20 29.85 12.69
N THR A 329 9.29 29.57 11.76
CA THR A 329 7.99 28.97 12.08
C THR A 329 7.70 27.81 11.14
N VAL A 330 7.19 26.71 11.70
CA VAL A 330 6.60 25.61 10.93
C VAL A 330 5.10 25.85 10.85
N TYR A 331 4.59 26.08 9.64
CA TYR A 331 3.17 26.17 9.38
C TYR A 331 2.61 24.81 8.96
N THR A 332 1.47 24.45 9.51
CA THR A 332 0.73 23.22 9.22
C THR A 332 -0.60 23.58 8.58
N VAL A 333 -0.92 22.96 7.45
CA VAL A 333 -2.28 22.98 6.88
C VAL A 333 -2.98 21.67 7.18
N THR A 334 -4.22 21.74 7.63
CA THR A 334 -5.12 20.59 7.80
C THR A 334 -6.12 20.59 6.67
N ALA A 335 -6.09 19.57 5.82
CA ALA A 335 -7.07 19.33 4.78
C ALA A 335 -8.16 18.37 5.31
N THR A 336 -9.43 18.72 5.13
CA THR A 336 -10.58 17.89 5.54
C THR A 336 -11.42 17.55 4.32
N ASN A 337 -11.69 16.27 4.12
CA ASN A 337 -12.68 15.82 3.13
C ASN A 337 -14.08 16.07 3.68
N GLU A 338 -14.83 16.99 3.07
CA GLU A 338 -16.16 17.39 3.59
C GLU A 338 -17.20 16.27 3.52
N ALA A 339 -17.05 15.29 2.62
CA ALA A 339 -17.98 14.17 2.50
C ALA A 339 -17.76 13.10 3.58
N THR A 340 -16.51 12.89 4.02
CA THR A 340 -16.14 11.78 4.91
C THR A 340 -15.69 12.22 6.30
N GLY A 341 -15.35 13.50 6.47
CA GLY A 341 -14.73 14.04 7.67
C GLY A 341 -13.26 13.65 7.86
N CYS A 342 -12.68 12.86 6.96
CA CYS A 342 -11.29 12.42 7.06
C CYS A 342 -10.31 13.59 6.87
N THR A 343 -9.31 13.68 7.75
CA THR A 343 -8.33 14.77 7.76
C THR A 343 -6.91 14.27 7.51
N ASN A 344 -6.10 15.08 6.84
CA ASN A 344 -4.65 14.90 6.76
C ASN A 344 -3.94 16.26 6.86
N THR A 345 -2.64 16.27 7.16
CA THR A 345 -1.87 17.50 7.35
C THR A 345 -0.60 17.54 6.50
N ALA A 346 -0.15 18.75 6.16
CA ALA A 346 1.16 18.99 5.58
C ALA A 346 1.82 20.19 6.27
N THR A 347 3.15 20.24 6.26
CA THR A 347 3.91 21.30 6.92
C THR A 347 4.85 22.02 5.95
N ALA A 348 5.05 23.32 6.16
CA ALA A 348 6.08 24.12 5.51
C ALA A 348 6.92 24.88 6.55
N LEU A 349 8.24 24.87 6.36
CA LEU A 349 9.18 25.65 7.17
C LEU A 349 9.39 27.03 6.55
N VAL A 350 9.05 28.08 7.29
CA VAL A 350 9.26 29.47 6.87
C VAL A 350 10.28 30.12 7.79
N ASN A 351 11.45 30.43 7.23
CA ASN A 351 12.52 31.13 7.94
C ASN A 351 12.18 32.61 8.10
N TYR A 352 12.50 33.20 9.25
CA TYR A 352 12.35 34.63 9.47
C TYR A 352 13.21 35.44 8.49
N THR A 353 12.64 36.50 7.91
CA THR A 353 13.36 37.49 7.12
C THR A 353 13.45 38.80 7.91
N PRO A 354 14.66 39.22 8.32
CA PRO A 354 14.80 40.46 9.08
C PRO A 354 14.47 41.69 8.23
N PRO A 355 13.92 42.76 8.84
CA PRO A 355 13.75 44.05 8.16
C PRO A 355 15.07 44.55 7.57
N ALA A 356 14.98 45.25 6.43
CA ALA A 356 16.15 45.90 5.84
C ALA A 356 16.77 46.87 6.85
N PRO A 357 18.11 46.86 7.02
CA PRO A 357 18.78 47.81 7.90
C PRO A 357 18.62 49.23 7.34
N THR A 358 18.51 50.21 8.23
CA THR A 358 18.51 51.63 7.86
C THR A 358 19.94 52.16 7.86
N VAL A 359 20.30 52.94 6.84
CA VAL A 359 21.61 53.62 6.76
C VAL A 359 21.43 55.08 7.17
N THR A 360 22.30 55.56 8.06
CA THR A 360 22.32 56.95 8.54
C THR A 360 23.71 57.57 8.36
N PRO A 361 23.82 58.83 7.89
CA PRO A 361 22.75 59.63 7.30
C PRO A 361 22.20 59.01 6.01
N ALA A 362 20.97 59.40 5.63
CA ALA A 362 20.43 59.11 4.30
C ALA A 362 21.28 59.81 3.21
N SER A 363 20.85 59.77 1.94
CA SER A 363 21.58 60.36 0.80
C SER A 363 22.16 61.75 1.11
N VAL A 364 23.50 61.86 1.06
CA VAL A 364 24.23 63.12 1.28
C VAL A 364 24.85 63.57 -0.04
N THR A 365 24.66 64.84 -0.41
CA THR A 365 25.36 65.47 -1.54
C THR A 365 26.64 66.13 -1.02
N MET A 366 27.77 65.92 -1.71
CA MET A 366 29.08 66.44 -1.31
C MET A 366 29.80 67.11 -2.49
N CYS A 367 30.59 68.14 -2.21
CA CYS A 367 31.53 68.76 -3.13
C CYS A 367 32.90 68.07 -3.09
N LEU A 368 33.70 68.25 -4.15
CA LEU A 368 35.09 67.79 -4.18
C LEU A 368 35.90 68.52 -3.10
N GLY A 369 36.36 67.78 -2.08
CA GLY A 369 37.12 68.32 -0.95
C GLY A 369 36.38 68.36 0.38
N ASP A 370 35.09 67.98 0.42
CA ASP A 370 34.32 67.90 1.66
C ASP A 370 34.89 66.86 2.65
N SER A 371 34.58 67.06 3.94
CA SER A 371 34.95 66.12 5.00
C SER A 371 34.28 64.75 4.81
N ALA A 372 34.96 63.67 5.22
CA ALA A 372 34.44 62.31 5.08
C ALA A 372 33.11 62.12 5.82
N VAL A 373 32.10 61.60 5.12
CA VAL A 373 30.82 61.18 5.72
C VAL A 373 30.95 59.76 6.24
N ARG A 374 30.63 59.56 7.51
CA ARG A 374 30.53 58.23 8.12
C ARG A 374 29.10 57.70 7.98
N LEU A 375 28.95 56.62 7.22
CA LEU A 375 27.69 55.87 7.14
C LEU A 375 27.64 54.84 8.26
N THR A 376 26.51 54.76 8.97
CA THR A 376 26.22 53.73 9.97
C THR A 376 24.96 52.97 9.56
N SER A 377 25.02 51.64 9.53
CA SER A 377 23.85 50.79 9.37
C SER A 377 23.30 50.39 10.74
N ALA A 378 22.00 50.59 10.96
CA ALA A 378 21.28 50.00 12.08
C ALA A 378 20.35 48.92 11.54
N SER A 379 20.61 47.67 11.89
CA SER A 379 19.59 46.61 11.81
C SER A 379 18.84 46.58 13.13
N SER A 380 17.52 46.34 13.11
CA SER A 380 16.86 45.84 14.30
C SER A 380 17.38 44.42 14.55
N SER A 381 18.35 44.27 15.47
CA SER A 381 18.69 42.95 16.00
C SER A 381 17.57 42.52 16.93
N THR A 382 16.89 41.43 16.59
CA THR A 382 16.28 40.54 17.57
C THR A 382 17.12 39.28 17.64
#